data_AF-A0A5K0ZXZ2-F1
#
_entry.id   AF-A0A5K0ZXZ2-F1
#
_cell.length_a   1.000
_cell.length_b   1.000
_cell.length_c   1.000
_cell.angle_alpha   90.00
_cell.angle_beta   90.00
_cell.angle_gamma   90.00
#
_symmetry.space_group_name_H-M   'P 1'
#
loop_
_entity.id
_entity.type
_entity.pdbx_description
1 polymer ?
#
loop_
_entity_poly.entity_id
_entity_poly.type
_entity_poly.pdbx_seq_one_letter_code
_entity_poly.pdbx_strand_id
1 'polypeptide(L)'
;NVDKVDQLKPLLGDYICHKPDDLVGGGSKIVVTTRDKAVLLRYKMKEHQIYYPEELKDPWSLKLFYKHAFMHEPPSFELLHLAKEVAGIVGGLPLVLVTIGS
;
A
#
# COMPACT_ATOMS: atom_id res chain seq x y z
N ASN A 1 0.24 10.04 -9.42
CA ASN A 1 -0.09 8.66 -9.85
C ASN A 1 0.83 8.31 -10.99
N VAL A 2 1.47 7.13 -10.98
CA VAL A 2 2.35 6.68 -12.07
C VAL A 2 1.55 5.73 -12.96
N ASP A 3 0.89 6.29 -13.96
CA ASP A 3 -0.04 5.62 -14.87
C ASP A 3 0.48 5.54 -16.31
N LYS A 4 1.64 6.15 -16.59
CA LYS A 4 2.28 6.15 -17.92
C LYS A 4 3.74 5.73 -17.81
N VAL A 5 4.20 4.98 -18.81
CA VAL A 5 5.58 4.47 -18.87
C VAL A 5 6.60 5.62 -18.94
N ASP A 6 6.26 6.73 -19.58
CA ASP A 6 7.17 7.87 -19.73
C ASP A 6 7.47 8.60 -18.42
N GLN A 7 6.63 8.42 -17.39
CA GLN A 7 6.88 8.96 -16.05
C GLN A 7 7.99 8.19 -15.31
N LEU A 8 8.33 6.98 -15.74
CA LEU A 8 9.33 6.12 -15.08
C LEU A 8 10.76 6.43 -15.51
N LYS A 9 10.98 6.78 -16.79
CA LYS A 9 12.29 7.14 -17.34
C LYS A 9 13.04 8.20 -16.53
N PRO A 10 12.45 9.37 -16.20
CA PRO A 10 13.17 10.40 -15.43
C PRO A 10 13.43 10.01 -13.98
N LEU A 11 12.69 9.03 -13.43
CA LEU A 11 12.84 8.59 -12.05
C LEU A 11 13.87 7.47 -11.90
N LEU A 12 13.92 6.57 -12.87
CA LEU A 12 14.66 5.32 -12.79
C LEU A 12 15.87 5.29 -13.73
N GLY A 13 16.02 6.30 -14.59
CA GLY A 13 16.99 6.31 -15.67
C GLY A 13 16.75 5.18 -16.67
N ASP A 14 17.63 5.01 -17.64
CA ASP A 14 17.70 3.73 -18.35
C ASP A 14 18.22 2.69 -17.35
N TYR A 15 17.34 1.84 -16.83
CA TYR A 15 17.65 0.68 -15.98
C TYR A 15 18.64 -0.32 -16.63
N ILE A 16 19.12 0.00 -17.84
CA ILE A 16 19.96 -0.77 -18.76
C ILE A 16 21.33 -0.07 -18.95
N CYS A 17 21.50 1.21 -18.60
CA CYS A 17 22.70 1.97 -18.89
C CYS A 17 23.65 2.07 -17.69
N HIS A 18 24.82 1.47 -17.85
CA HIS A 18 25.96 1.48 -16.93
C HIS A 18 26.68 2.85 -16.85
N LYS A 19 25.95 3.97 -16.94
CA LYS A 19 26.55 5.31 -16.79
C LYS A 19 26.47 5.75 -15.32
N PRO A 20 27.61 6.00 -14.66
CA PRO A 20 27.65 6.36 -13.25
C PRO A 20 27.04 7.75 -12.94
N ASP A 21 26.88 8.61 -13.95
CA ASP A 21 26.53 10.03 -13.75
C ASP A 21 25.02 10.33 -13.79
N ASP A 22 24.19 9.37 -14.25
CA ASP A 22 22.72 9.52 -14.41
C ASP A 22 21.92 8.77 -13.32
N LEU A 23 22.60 8.12 -12.37
CA LEU A 23 21.98 7.29 -11.35
C LEU A 23 21.70 8.09 -10.08
N VAL A 24 20.51 7.90 -9.52
CA VAL A 24 20.21 8.27 -8.14
C VAL A 24 21.33 7.67 -7.26
N GLY A 25 22.07 8.55 -6.58
CA GLY A 25 23.39 8.24 -6.05
C GLY A 25 23.46 6.91 -5.30
N GLY A 26 24.60 6.23 -5.40
CA GLY A 26 24.81 4.88 -4.86
C GLY A 26 24.23 4.70 -3.45
N GLY A 27 23.34 3.71 -3.29
CA GLY A 27 22.65 3.44 -2.03
C GLY A 27 21.22 3.99 -1.94
N SER A 28 20.80 4.83 -2.87
CA SER A 28 19.42 5.32 -2.94
C SER A 28 18.42 4.21 -3.28
N LYS A 29 17.21 4.30 -2.72
CA LYS A 29 16.10 3.36 -3.00
C LYS A 29 14.88 4.13 -3.49
N ILE A 30 14.33 3.73 -4.63
CA ILE A 30 13.13 4.34 -5.20
C ILE A 30 11.98 3.34 -5.08
N VAL A 31 10.85 3.79 -4.54
CA VAL A 31 9.62 3.01 -4.45
C VAL A 31 8.57 3.67 -5.34
N VAL A 32 8.09 2.95 -6.34
CA VAL A 32 7.02 3.40 -7.23
C VAL A 32 5.72 2.74 -6.80
N THR A 33 4.68 3.55 -6.57
CA THR A 33 3.32 3.05 -6.32
C THR A 33 2.43 3.35 -7.52
N THR A 34 1.69 2.35 -7.98
CA THR A 34 0.71 2.47 -9.05
C THR A 34 -0.43 1.48 -8.82
N ARG A 35 -1.61 1.80 -9.36
CA ARG A 35 -2.73 0.86 -9.43
C ARG A 35 -2.69 0.00 -10.70
N ASP A 36 -1.80 0.32 -11.66
CA ASP A 36 -1.68 -0.40 -12.94
C ASP A 36 -0.33 -1.11 -13.06
N LYS A 37 -0.32 -2.43 -12.82
CA LYS A 37 0.84 -3.30 -13.03
C LYS A 37 1.41 -3.18 -14.45
N ALA A 38 0.55 -3.00 -15.46
CA ALA A 38 0.97 -3.05 -16.85
C ALA A 38 2.01 -1.96 -17.16
N VAL A 39 1.95 -0.81 -16.47
CA VAL A 39 2.93 0.27 -16.59
C VAL A 39 4.33 -0.21 -16.18
N LEU A 40 4.44 -0.96 -15.09
CA LEU A 40 5.71 -1.52 -14.60
C LEU A 40 6.27 -2.59 -15.55
N LEU A 41 5.40 -3.50 -16.03
CA LEU A 41 5.80 -4.55 -16.96
C LEU A 41 6.23 -4.01 -18.33
N ARG A 42 5.54 -2.98 -18.85
CA ARG A 42 5.94 -2.29 -20.09
C ARG A 42 7.28 -1.57 -19.95
N TYR A 43 7.59 -1.10 -18.74
CA TYR A 43 8.90 -0.57 -18.38
C TYR A 43 9.98 -1.66 -18.17
N LYS A 44 9.64 -2.94 -18.37
CA LYS A 44 10.52 -4.10 -18.22
C LYS A 44 10.99 -4.35 -16.78
N MET A 45 10.20 -3.93 -15.78
CA MET A 45 10.41 -4.38 -14.40
C MET A 45 10.21 -5.89 -14.31
N LYS A 46 11.09 -6.56 -13.56
CA LYS A 46 10.96 -8.01 -13.33
C LYS A 46 9.88 -8.27 -12.29
N GLU A 47 9.21 -9.41 -12.39
CA GLU A 47 8.09 -9.76 -11.51
C GLU A 47 8.47 -9.74 -10.02
N HIS A 48 9.68 -10.18 -9.66
CA HIS A 48 10.19 -10.15 -8.28
C HIS A 48 10.49 -8.74 -7.73
N GLN A 49 10.44 -7.71 -8.58
CA GLN A 49 10.58 -6.31 -8.19
C GLN A 49 9.21 -5.64 -7.95
N ILE A 50 8.11 -6.35 -8.22
CA ILE A 50 6.74 -5.84 -8.07
C ILE A 50 6.13 -6.49 -6.83
N TYR A 51 5.65 -5.65 -5.91
CA TYR A 51 4.94 -6.09 -4.71
C TYR A 51 3.46 -5.74 -4.79
N TYR A 52 2.61 -6.71 -4.47
CA TYR A 52 1.17 -6.52 -4.30
C TYR A 52 0.87 -6.42 -2.81
N PRO A 53 0.42 -5.26 -2.32
CA PRO A 53 -0.11 -5.15 -0.98
C PRO A 53 -1.30 -6.09 -0.82
N GLU A 54 -1.23 -6.94 0.20
CA GLU A 54 -2.36 -7.78 0.61
C GLU A 54 -3.33 -6.95 1.46
N GLU A 55 -4.57 -7.42 1.53
CA GLU A 55 -5.53 -6.91 2.50
C GLU A 55 -5.06 -7.16 3.94
N LEU A 56 -5.53 -6.34 4.88
CA LEU A 56 -5.26 -6.57 6.30
C LEU A 56 -5.94 -7.86 6.75
N LYS A 57 -5.17 -8.69 7.46
CA LYS A 57 -5.73 -9.85 8.18
C LYS A 57 -6.58 -9.37 9.36
N ASP A 58 -7.57 -10.15 9.74
CA ASP A 58 -8.57 -9.79 10.76
C ASP A 58 -8.00 -9.15 12.04
N PRO A 59 -6.90 -9.65 12.65
CA PRO A 59 -6.34 -9.03 13.85
C PRO A 59 -5.88 -7.58 13.62
N TRP A 60 -5.36 -7.30 12.42
CA TRP A 60 -4.89 -5.97 12.03
C TRP A 60 -6.04 -5.08 11.57
N SER A 61 -7.03 -5.63 10.86
CA SER A 61 -8.25 -4.92 10.48
C SER A 61 -9.00 -4.42 11.70
N LEU A 62 -9.19 -5.30 12.67
CA LEU A 62 -9.85 -4.99 13.94
C LEU A 62 -9.06 -3.95 14.73
N LYS A 63 -7.73 -4.09 14.80
CA LYS A 63 -6.86 -3.10 15.47
C LYS A 63 -6.94 -1.72 14.80
N LEU A 64 -6.95 -1.67 13.47
CA LEU A 64 -7.09 -0.42 12.72
C LEU A 64 -8.47 0.20 12.98
N PHE A 65 -9.54 -0.57 12.87
CA PHE A 65 -10.89 -0.10 13.17
C PHE A 65 -10.98 0.45 14.60
N TYR A 66 -10.49 -0.28 15.60
CA TYR A 66 -10.48 0.17 16.99
C TYR A 66 -9.77 1.50 17.21
N LYS A 67 -8.61 1.67 16.56
CA LYS A 67 -7.83 2.89 16.64
C LYS A 67 -8.65 4.10 16.19
N HIS A 68 -9.43 3.96 15.13
CA HIS A 68 -10.23 5.04 14.59
C HIS A 68 -11.55 5.21 15.38
N ALA A 69 -12.30 4.12 15.60
CA ALA A 69 -13.64 4.15 16.20
C ALA A 69 -13.69 4.58 17.66
N PHE A 70 -12.62 4.33 18.42
CA PHE A 70 -12.63 4.55 19.86
C PHE A 70 -11.47 5.40 20.35
N MET A 71 -10.72 6.07 19.46
CA MET A 71 -9.58 6.93 19.84
C MET A 71 -8.57 6.25 20.79
N HIS A 72 -8.37 4.94 20.63
CA HIS A 72 -7.56 4.07 21.52
C HIS A 72 -8.12 3.80 22.92
N GLU A 73 -9.33 4.25 23.24
CA GLU A 73 -10.03 3.86 24.45
C GLU A 73 -10.53 2.41 24.34
N PRO A 74 -10.45 1.62 25.43
CA PRO A 74 -10.95 0.26 25.41
C PRO A 74 -12.48 0.27 25.26
N PRO A 75 -13.03 -0.37 24.21
CA PRO A 75 -14.47 -0.46 24.03
C PRO A 75 -15.11 -1.33 25.12
N SER A 76 -16.39 -1.11 25.39
CA SER A 76 -17.19 -2.06 26.18
C SER A 76 -17.23 -3.43 25.51
N PHE A 77 -17.60 -4.48 26.25
CA PHE A 77 -17.71 -5.83 25.69
C PHE A 77 -18.68 -5.92 24.50
N GLU A 78 -19.79 -5.18 24.56
CA GLU A 78 -20.79 -5.09 23.49
C GLU A 78 -20.22 -4.41 22.23
N LEU A 79 -19.49 -3.30 22.42
CA LEU A 79 -18.81 -2.59 21.33
C LEU A 79 -17.68 -3.41 20.72
N LEU A 80 -17.01 -4.26 21.50
CA LEU A 80 -16.00 -5.20 21.03
C LEU A 80 -16.61 -6.25 20.08
N HIS A 81 -17.81 -6.73 20.39
CA HIS A 81 -18.52 -7.66 19.51
C HIS A 81 -18.91 -6.97 18.19
N LEU A 82 -19.52 -5.78 18.28
CA LEU A 82 -19.91 -4.99 17.10
C LEU A 82 -18.70 -4.63 16.22
N ALA A 83 -17.57 -4.25 16.83
CA ALA A 83 -16.36 -3.93 16.10
C ALA A 83 -15.80 -5.13 15.32
N LYS A 84 -15.90 -6.34 15.87
CA LYS A 84 -15.52 -7.58 15.16
C LYS A 84 -16.46 -7.85 13.99
N GLU A 85 -17.77 -7.67 14.17
CA GLU A 85 -18.73 -7.84 13.08
C GLU A 85 -18.49 -6.84 11.95
N VAL A 86 -18.36 -5.56 12.29
CA VAL A 86 -18.05 -4.51 11.32
C VAL A 86 -16.75 -4.84 10.59
N ALA A 87 -15.65 -5.08 11.30
CA ALA A 87 -14.36 -5.42 10.69
C ALA A 87 -14.45 -6.66 9.77
N GLY A 88 -15.27 -7.66 10.13
CA GLY A 88 -15.53 -8.84 9.29
C GLY A 88 -16.31 -8.52 8.02
N ILE A 89 -17.26 -7.58 8.08
CA ILE A 89 -18.07 -7.14 6.92
C ILE A 89 -17.23 -6.30 5.95
N VAL A 90 -16.45 -5.34 6.45
CA VAL A 90 -15.63 -4.48 5.60
C VAL A 90 -14.38 -5.18 5.04
N GLY A 91 -14.03 -6.32 5.63
CA GLY A 91 -12.84 -7.08 5.27
C GLY A 91 -11.55 -6.33 5.62
N GLY A 92 -10.49 -6.59 4.87
CA GLY A 92 -9.16 -6.08 5.17
C GLY A 92 -8.79 -4.76 4.49
N LEU A 93 -9.74 -4.05 3.89
CA LEU A 93 -9.48 -2.79 3.17
C LEU A 93 -9.24 -1.63 4.15
N PRO A 94 -7.99 -1.12 4.28
CA PRO A 94 -7.66 -0.14 5.32
C PRO A 94 -8.49 1.14 5.22
N LEU A 95 -8.72 1.61 3.99
CA LEU A 95 -9.45 2.85 3.76
C LEU A 95 -10.89 2.76 4.29
N VAL A 96 -11.58 1.65 4.05
CA VAL A 96 -12.99 1.52 4.47
C VAL A 96 -13.08 1.38 6.00
N LEU A 97 -12.15 0.64 6.62
CA LEU A 97 -12.07 0.53 8.09
C LEU A 97 -11.89 1.90 8.76
N VAL A 98 -11.00 2.75 8.20
CA VAL A 98 -10.80 4.12 8.70
C VAL A 98 -12.05 4.97 8.49
N THR A 99 -12.68 4.89 7.31
CA THR A 99 -13.88 5.69 7.01
C THR A 99 -15.07 5.34 7.90
N ILE A 100 -15.32 4.06 8.17
CA ILE A 100 -16.43 3.66 9.06
C ILE A 100 -16.10 3.95 10.53
N GLY A 101 -14.83 3.84 10.92
CA GLY A 101 -14.39 4.09 12.28
C GLY A 101 -14.14 5.56 12.62
N SER A 102 -14.25 6.53 11.71
CA SER A 102 -13.99 7.95 12.03
C SER A 102 -15.29 8.70 12.27
#